data_AF-A0A1Y2CW70-F1
#
_entry.id   AF-A0A1Y2CW70-F1
#
_cell.length_a   1.000
_cell.length_b   1.000
_cell.length_c   1.000
_cell.angle_alpha   90.00
_cell.angle_beta   90.00
_cell.angle_gamma   90.00
#
_symmetry.space_group_name_H-M   'P 1'
#
loop_
_entity.id
_entity.type
_entity.pdbx_description
1 polymer ?
#
loop_
_entity_poly.entity_id
_entity_poly.type
_entity_poly.pdbx_seq_one_letter_code
_entity_poly.pdbx_strand_id
1 'polypeptide(L)'
;MNLLLFLLALSDYSSAAKPDNITLAFVSNYCSLQNVAYSSSQLINFTSYEYDQDLITPYQLSAYIFYPDVIMQMAVDAINANPNILPQTYVNVKRFSDCGTWYPTVEADYSGYSGGYGSAMTAQDVAEQNLDVVGVIGNEYSTTAR
;
A
#
# COMPACT_ATOMS: atom_id res chain seq x y z
N MET A 1 15.32 32.28 42.58
CA MET A 1 14.48 31.79 41.47
C MET A 1 15.06 30.47 41.02
N ASN A 2 14.36 29.37 41.31
CA ASN A 2 14.93 28.03 41.52
C ASN A 2 15.00 27.27 40.19
N LEU A 3 16.21 27.15 39.60
CA LEU A 3 16.47 26.48 38.33
C LEU A 3 16.03 24.99 38.32
N LEU A 4 15.97 24.38 39.52
CA LEU A 4 15.53 23.00 39.72
C LEU A 4 14.03 22.77 39.41
N LEU A 5 13.17 23.78 39.62
CA LEU A 5 11.74 23.64 39.31
C LEU A 5 11.46 23.68 37.80
N PHE A 6 12.33 24.33 37.01
CA PHE A 6 12.18 24.40 35.56
C PHE A 6 12.60 23.09 34.86
N LEU A 7 13.58 22.37 35.43
CA LEU A 7 14.02 21.07 34.91
C LEU A 7 13.03 19.93 35.23
N LEU A 8 12.34 19.99 36.37
CA LEU A 8 11.27 19.02 36.70
C LEU A 8 9.98 19.27 35.93
N ALA A 9 9.69 20.51 35.50
CA ALA A 9 8.56 20.80 34.62
C ALA A 9 8.76 20.28 33.17
N LEU A 10 10.00 19.94 32.78
CA LEU A 10 10.33 19.37 31.48
C LEU A 10 10.36 17.82 31.48
N SER A 11 10.39 17.17 32.65
CA SER A 11 10.38 15.69 32.72
C SER A 11 8.99 15.08 32.51
N ASP A 12 7.92 15.85 32.69
CA ASP A 12 6.53 15.34 32.63
C ASP A 12 5.91 15.36 31.21
N TYR A 13 6.64 15.79 30.18
CA TYR A 13 6.19 15.73 28.77
C TYR A 13 6.65 14.46 28.02
N SER A 14 6.96 13.40 28.75
CA SER A 14 7.12 12.06 28.17
C SER A 14 5.86 11.21 28.41
N SER A 15 4.69 11.78 28.11
CA SER A 15 3.54 10.93 27.79
C SER A 15 3.92 10.18 26.53
N ALA A 16 4.32 8.92 26.66
CA ALA A 16 4.39 8.01 25.53
C ALA A 16 3.00 8.01 24.89
N ALA A 17 2.82 8.76 23.80
CA ALA A 17 1.58 8.70 23.05
C ALA A 17 1.44 7.25 22.61
N LYS A 18 0.22 6.73 22.74
CA LYS A 18 -0.08 5.36 22.34
C LYS A 18 0.37 5.19 20.88
N PRO A 19 1.00 4.06 20.51
CA PRO A 19 1.35 3.83 19.12
C PRO A 19 0.11 3.95 18.24
N ASP A 20 0.08 4.97 17.40
CA ASP A 20 -0.97 5.15 16.41
C ASP A 20 -0.70 4.20 15.24
N ASN A 21 -1.75 3.60 14.71
CA ASN A 21 -1.66 2.75 13.52
C ASN A 21 -2.39 3.46 12.40
N ILE A 22 -1.68 3.78 11.32
CA ILE A 22 -2.28 4.28 10.10
C ILE A 22 -2.19 3.20 9.03
N THR A 23 -3.24 3.04 8.22
CA THR A 23 -3.23 2.10 7.10
C THR A 23 -3.30 2.89 5.80
N LEU A 24 -2.37 2.60 4.88
CA LEU A 24 -2.44 3.04 3.50
C LEU A 24 -3.03 1.91 2.66
N ALA A 25 -3.89 2.25 1.72
CA ALA A 25 -4.37 1.30 0.72
C ALA A 25 -3.69 1.55 -0.62
N PHE A 26 -3.27 0.48 -1.28
CA PHE A 26 -2.73 0.51 -2.62
C PHE A 26 -3.66 -0.23 -3.58
N VAL A 27 -4.06 0.45 -4.65
CA VAL A 27 -4.98 -0.06 -5.69
C VAL A 27 -4.21 -0.20 -6.99
N SER A 28 -4.24 -1.39 -7.57
CA SER A 28 -3.58 -1.70 -8.84
C SER A 28 -4.14 -2.98 -9.46
N ASN A 29 -3.74 -3.28 -10.68
CA ASN A 29 -4.14 -4.47 -11.43
C ASN A 29 -3.39 -5.75 -11.00
N TYR A 30 -3.51 -6.10 -9.71
CA TYR A 30 -2.91 -7.29 -9.11
C TYR A 30 -3.38 -8.63 -9.69
N CYS A 31 -4.43 -8.68 -10.50
CA CYS A 31 -4.76 -9.86 -11.30
C CYS A 31 -3.61 -10.32 -12.21
N SER A 32 -2.58 -9.50 -12.45
CA SER A 32 -1.34 -9.90 -13.13
C SER A 32 -0.40 -10.76 -12.28
N LEU A 33 -0.59 -10.82 -10.95
CA LEU A 33 0.29 -11.55 -10.03
C LEU A 33 -0.27 -12.94 -9.72
N GLN A 34 0.53 -13.96 -10.05
CA GLN A 34 0.24 -15.36 -9.72
C GLN A 34 0.37 -15.65 -8.22
N ASN A 35 -0.32 -16.70 -7.76
CA ASN A 35 -0.25 -17.22 -6.39
C ASN A 35 -0.69 -16.24 -5.28
N VAL A 36 -1.40 -15.18 -5.65
CA VAL A 36 -2.02 -14.25 -4.71
C VAL A 36 -3.45 -14.70 -4.42
N ALA A 37 -3.81 -14.70 -3.15
CA ALA A 37 -5.14 -14.98 -2.64
C ALA A 37 -5.88 -13.67 -2.35
N TYR A 38 -7.17 -13.70 -2.59
CA TYR A 38 -8.05 -12.54 -2.54
C TYR A 38 -9.21 -12.79 -1.58
N SER A 39 -9.58 -11.77 -0.82
CA SER A 39 -10.84 -11.66 -0.10
C SER A 39 -11.62 -10.50 -0.70
N SER A 40 -12.58 -10.80 -1.57
CA SER A 40 -13.17 -9.82 -2.50
C SER A 40 -12.06 -9.23 -3.38
N SER A 41 -11.82 -7.92 -3.34
CA SER A 41 -10.72 -7.24 -4.03
C SER A 41 -9.42 -7.19 -3.21
N GLN A 42 -9.46 -7.42 -1.89
CA GLN A 42 -8.28 -7.28 -1.03
C GLN A 42 -7.34 -8.48 -1.14
N LEU A 43 -6.05 -8.24 -1.32
CA LEU A 43 -5.02 -9.28 -1.24
C LEU A 43 -4.75 -9.65 0.22
N ILE A 44 -4.70 -10.95 0.53
CA ILE A 44 -4.58 -11.44 1.92
C ILE A 44 -3.29 -12.23 2.22
N ASN A 45 -2.49 -12.57 1.22
CA ASN A 45 -1.27 -13.38 1.37
C ASN A 45 -0.09 -12.82 0.56
N PHE A 46 -0.07 -11.52 0.28
CA PHE A 46 1.04 -10.88 -0.43
C PHE A 46 2.23 -10.70 0.52
N THR A 47 3.00 -11.77 0.73
CA THR A 47 4.05 -11.85 1.77
C THR A 47 5.46 -11.91 1.22
N SER A 48 5.64 -12.18 -0.07
CA SER A 48 6.96 -12.26 -0.69
C SER A 48 7.22 -11.02 -1.54
N TYR A 49 8.23 -10.25 -1.14
CA TYR A 49 8.85 -9.19 -1.95
C TYR A 49 10.05 -9.71 -2.73
N GLU A 50 10.26 -11.03 -2.71
CA GLU A 50 11.33 -11.68 -3.46
C GLU A 50 10.90 -11.85 -4.91
N TYR A 51 11.79 -11.45 -5.81
CA TYR A 51 11.59 -11.64 -7.23
C TYR A 51 11.69 -13.13 -7.58
N ASP A 52 10.61 -13.67 -8.13
CA ASP A 52 10.57 -15.00 -8.72
C ASP A 52 10.41 -14.86 -10.25
N GLN A 53 11.43 -15.28 -11.00
CA GLN A 53 11.44 -15.19 -12.46
C GLN A 53 10.39 -16.07 -13.13
N ASP A 54 9.87 -17.09 -12.45
CA ASP A 54 8.83 -17.97 -12.98
C ASP A 54 7.43 -17.34 -12.83
N LEU A 55 7.28 -16.37 -11.91
CA LEU A 55 6.02 -15.68 -11.63
C LEU A 55 5.98 -14.25 -12.17
N ILE A 56 7.13 -13.58 -12.24
CA ILE A 56 7.27 -12.19 -12.66
C ILE A 56 8.03 -12.16 -13.98
N THR A 57 7.33 -11.84 -15.07
CA THR A 57 7.96 -11.75 -16.38
C THR A 57 8.44 -10.32 -16.64
N PRO A 58 9.76 -10.09 -16.87
CA PRO A 58 10.27 -8.76 -17.18
C PRO A 58 9.55 -8.12 -18.37
N TYR A 59 9.27 -6.82 -18.27
CA TYR A 59 8.58 -6.03 -19.29
C TYR A 59 7.13 -6.44 -19.58
N GLN A 60 6.53 -7.30 -18.76
CA GLN A 60 5.11 -7.65 -18.79
C GLN A 60 4.37 -7.01 -17.61
N LEU A 61 3.04 -7.13 -17.58
CA LEU A 61 2.20 -6.48 -16.57
C LEU A 61 2.60 -6.90 -15.15
N SER A 62 2.89 -8.18 -14.90
CA SER A 62 3.35 -8.64 -13.58
C SER A 62 4.54 -7.84 -13.07
N ALA A 63 5.55 -7.58 -13.90
CA ALA A 63 6.70 -6.78 -13.52
C ALA A 63 6.35 -5.30 -13.30
N TYR A 64 5.47 -4.73 -14.13
CA TYR A 64 4.98 -3.36 -13.97
C TYR A 64 4.22 -3.16 -12.65
N ILE A 65 3.61 -4.21 -12.09
CA ILE A 65 2.88 -4.12 -10.82
C ILE A 65 3.78 -4.48 -9.64
N PHE A 66 4.60 -5.52 -9.80
CA PHE A 66 5.50 -6.02 -8.76
C PHE A 66 6.53 -4.97 -8.33
N TYR A 67 7.26 -4.36 -9.27
CA TYR A 67 8.35 -3.44 -8.88
C TYR A 67 7.87 -2.18 -8.15
N PRO A 68 6.82 -1.47 -8.62
CA PRO A 68 6.28 -0.33 -7.86
C PRO A 68 5.73 -0.73 -6.49
N ASP A 69 5.10 -1.90 -6.37
CA ASP A 69 4.61 -2.39 -5.08
C ASP A 69 5.76 -2.65 -4.09
N VAL A 70 6.84 -3.31 -4.56
CA VAL A 70 8.05 -3.53 -3.76
C VAL A 70 8.67 -2.20 -3.33
N ILE A 71 8.78 -1.22 -4.23
CA ILE A 71 9.33 0.11 -3.89
C ILE A 71 8.44 0.82 -2.86
N MET A 72 7.11 0.73 -3.00
CA MET A 72 6.17 1.29 -2.04
C MET A 72 6.33 0.64 -0.66
N GLN A 73 6.42 -0.69 -0.61
CA GLN A 73 6.67 -1.39 0.64
C GLN A 73 7.99 -0.97 1.27
N MET A 74 9.06 -0.88 0.48
CA MET A 74 10.37 -0.43 0.97
C MET A 74 10.29 0.99 1.56
N ALA A 75 9.51 1.89 0.95
CA ALA A 75 9.29 3.23 1.48
C ALA A 75 8.55 3.19 2.83
N VAL A 76 7.52 2.36 2.95
CA VAL A 76 6.79 2.14 4.22
C VAL A 76 7.70 1.55 5.29
N ASP A 77 8.51 0.55 4.94
CA ASP A 77 9.46 -0.07 5.86
C ASP A 77 10.52 0.95 6.32
N ALA A 78 11.02 1.80 5.43
CA ALA A 78 11.95 2.87 5.77
C ALA A 78 11.33 3.93 6.69
N ILE A 79 10.05 4.27 6.50
CA ILE A 79 9.29 5.16 7.40
C ILE A 79 9.17 4.52 8.78
N ASN A 80 8.69 3.27 8.83
CA ASN A 80 8.50 2.54 10.09
C ASN A 80 9.81 2.29 10.85
N ALA A 81 10.93 2.16 10.15
CA ALA A 81 12.25 1.98 10.75
C ALA A 81 12.86 3.30 11.28
N ASN A 82 12.35 4.46 10.86
CA ASN A 82 12.91 5.75 11.22
C ASN A 82 12.14 6.40 12.39
N PRO A 83 12.69 6.46 13.60
CA PRO A 83 11.98 7.02 14.76
C PRO A 83 11.73 8.53 14.65
N ASN A 84 12.34 9.22 13.68
CA ASN A 84 12.15 10.65 13.46
C ASN A 84 11.06 10.96 12.42
N ILE A 85 10.55 9.96 11.70
CA ILE A 85 9.47 10.12 10.72
C ILE A 85 8.24 9.42 11.28
N LEU A 86 7.17 10.17 11.55
CA LEU A 86 5.96 9.68 12.23
C LEU A 86 6.28 8.96 13.56
N PRO A 87 6.91 9.66 14.52
CA PRO A 87 7.27 9.05 15.81
C PRO A 87 6.03 8.45 16.48
N GLN A 88 6.21 7.27 17.07
CA GLN A 88 5.12 6.54 17.75
C GLN A 88 3.94 6.21 16.82
N THR A 89 4.17 6.12 15.51
CA THR A 89 3.15 5.68 14.54
C THR A 89 3.70 4.50 13.75
N TYR A 90 2.87 3.49 13.50
CA TYR A 90 3.18 2.40 12.58
C TYR A 90 2.29 2.48 11.35
N VAL A 91 2.91 2.39 10.17
CA VAL A 91 2.25 2.44 8.87
C VAL A 91 2.01 1.02 8.38
N ASN A 92 0.74 0.66 8.20
CA ASN A 92 0.29 -0.59 7.62
C ASN A 92 -0.06 -0.39 6.15
N VAL A 93 -0.03 -1.47 5.38
CA VAL A 93 -0.40 -1.48 3.97
C VAL A 93 -1.48 -2.52 3.72
N LYS A 94 -2.54 -2.12 3.03
CA LYS A 94 -3.51 -3.03 2.40
C LYS A 94 -3.43 -2.89 0.89
N ARG A 95 -3.62 -3.98 0.16
CA ARG A 95 -3.57 -4.02 -1.29
C ARG A 95 -4.92 -4.47 -1.84
N PHE A 96 -5.39 -3.83 -2.89
CA PHE A 96 -6.67 -4.10 -3.51
C PHE A 96 -6.53 -4.18 -5.02
N SER A 97 -7.13 -5.20 -5.63
CA SER A 97 -7.19 -5.34 -7.08
C SER A 97 -8.43 -4.70 -7.68
N ASP A 98 -8.24 -3.94 -8.75
CA ASP A 98 -9.30 -3.37 -9.58
C ASP A 98 -9.65 -4.21 -10.82
N CYS A 99 -8.96 -5.34 -11.03
CA CYS A 99 -9.19 -6.25 -12.15
C CYS A 99 -9.54 -7.69 -11.74
N GLY A 100 -9.80 -7.91 -10.44
CA GLY A 100 -10.22 -9.19 -9.89
C GLY A 100 -9.07 -10.15 -9.61
N THR A 101 -9.35 -11.45 -9.64
CA THR A 101 -8.36 -12.49 -9.37
C THR A 101 -7.47 -12.76 -10.59
N TRP A 102 -6.31 -13.35 -10.35
CA TRP A 102 -5.43 -13.79 -11.43
C TRP A 102 -6.08 -14.79 -12.40
N TYR A 103 -5.70 -14.71 -13.67
CA TYR A 103 -6.06 -15.70 -14.70
C TYR A 103 -4.90 -15.91 -15.71
N PRO A 104 -4.77 -17.11 -16.32
CA PRO A 104 -3.58 -17.49 -17.10
C PRO A 104 -3.24 -16.58 -18.28
N THR A 105 -4.23 -15.93 -18.89
CA THR A 105 -4.02 -15.11 -20.09
C THR A 105 -3.91 -13.62 -19.80
N VAL A 106 -3.90 -13.20 -18.52
CA VAL A 106 -3.89 -11.79 -18.11
C VAL A 106 -2.76 -10.98 -18.74
N GLU A 107 -1.58 -11.56 -18.88
CA GLU A 107 -0.41 -10.88 -19.47
C GLU A 107 -0.60 -10.54 -20.95
N ALA A 108 -1.35 -11.36 -21.67
CA ALA A 108 -1.58 -11.17 -23.11
C ALA A 108 -2.89 -10.42 -23.40
N ASP A 109 -3.93 -10.64 -22.58
CA ASP A 109 -5.29 -10.23 -22.89
C ASP A 109 -5.72 -8.97 -22.11
N TYR A 110 -5.03 -8.60 -21.03
CA TYR A 110 -5.42 -7.45 -20.23
C TYR A 110 -5.12 -6.15 -20.97
N SER A 111 -6.18 -5.58 -21.54
CA SER A 111 -6.12 -4.35 -22.32
C SER A 111 -6.03 -3.07 -21.49
N GLY A 112 -6.37 -3.12 -20.20
CA GLY A 112 -6.43 -1.94 -19.33
C GLY A 112 -7.41 -0.85 -19.78
N TYR A 113 -8.28 -1.10 -20.77
CA TYR A 113 -9.18 -0.07 -21.32
C TYR A 113 -10.12 0.55 -20.26
N SER A 114 -10.51 -0.25 -19.26
CA SER A 114 -11.29 0.20 -18.12
C SER A 114 -10.45 0.41 -16.85
N GLY A 115 -9.12 0.30 -16.92
CA GLY A 115 -8.23 0.32 -15.75
C GLY A 115 -8.39 1.59 -14.92
N GLY A 116 -8.30 2.76 -15.55
CA GLY A 116 -8.50 4.03 -14.83
C GLY A 116 -9.89 4.19 -14.17
N TYR A 117 -10.96 3.67 -14.79
CA TYR A 117 -12.29 3.68 -14.17
C TYR A 117 -12.40 2.64 -13.04
N GLY A 118 -11.91 1.42 -13.26
CA GLY A 118 -11.87 0.34 -12.28
C GLY A 118 -11.09 0.76 -11.03
N SER A 119 -9.92 1.37 -11.23
CA SER A 119 -9.08 1.91 -10.17
C SER A 119 -9.78 3.00 -9.38
N ALA A 120 -10.46 3.95 -10.05
CA ALA A 120 -11.19 5.02 -9.38
C ALA A 120 -12.37 4.48 -8.54
N MET A 121 -13.15 3.56 -9.10
CA MET A 121 -14.27 2.92 -8.37
C MET A 121 -13.75 2.09 -7.20
N THR A 122 -12.68 1.31 -7.40
CA THR A 122 -12.06 0.51 -6.34
C THR A 122 -11.49 1.40 -5.24
N ALA A 123 -10.85 2.51 -5.60
CA ALA A 123 -10.33 3.47 -4.61
C ALA A 123 -11.45 4.11 -3.80
N GLN A 124 -12.58 4.45 -4.42
CA GLN A 124 -13.76 4.94 -3.72
C GLN A 124 -14.33 3.88 -2.77
N ASP A 125 -14.54 2.65 -3.24
CA ASP A 125 -15.03 1.55 -2.42
C ASP A 125 -14.10 1.29 -1.22
N VAL A 126 -12.79 1.33 -1.44
CA VAL A 126 -11.80 1.18 -0.36
C VAL A 126 -11.96 2.29 0.67
N ALA A 127 -12.05 3.55 0.24
CA ALA A 127 -12.20 4.69 1.15
C ALA A 127 -13.51 4.64 1.94
N GLU A 128 -14.59 4.15 1.35
CA GLU A 128 -15.91 4.07 1.99
C GLU A 128 -16.06 2.85 2.91
N GLN A 129 -15.44 1.72 2.57
CA GLN A 129 -15.66 0.44 3.26
C GLN A 129 -14.53 0.04 4.23
N ASN A 130 -13.34 0.65 4.11
CA ASN A 130 -12.19 0.36 4.98
C ASN A 130 -11.87 1.56 5.86
N LEU A 131 -12.64 1.74 6.93
CA LEU A 131 -12.52 2.91 7.83
C LEU A 131 -11.17 3.03 8.55
N ASP A 132 -10.34 1.98 8.56
CA ASP A 132 -8.97 2.02 9.07
C ASP A 132 -7.95 2.58 8.06
N VAL A 133 -8.34 2.73 6.79
CA VAL A 133 -7.50 3.29 5.73
C VAL A 133 -7.58 4.82 5.76
N VAL A 134 -6.43 5.47 5.91
CA VAL A 134 -6.33 6.94 5.98
C VAL A 134 -6.03 7.58 4.62
N GLY A 135 -5.64 6.78 3.63
CA GLY A 135 -5.32 7.24 2.28
C GLY A 135 -5.26 6.09 1.29
N VAL A 136 -5.67 6.37 0.05
CA VAL A 136 -5.64 5.43 -1.07
C VAL A 136 -4.68 5.93 -2.12
N ILE A 137 -3.80 5.06 -2.58
CA ILE A 137 -2.79 5.31 -3.61
C ILE A 137 -3.14 4.39 -4.79
N GLY A 138 -3.29 4.95 -5.98
CA GLY A 138 -3.51 4.19 -7.21
C GLY A 138 -2.26 4.19 -8.09
N ASN A 139 -1.96 3.07 -8.73
CA ASN A 139 -0.89 2.95 -9.72
C ASN A 139 -1.46 2.47 -11.06
N GLU A 140 -2.16 3.37 -11.75
CA GLU A 140 -2.90 3.08 -12.97
C GLU A 140 -2.76 4.24 -13.96
N TYR A 141 -2.72 3.91 -15.26
CA TYR A 141 -2.59 4.89 -16.34
C TYR A 141 -3.94 5.53 -16.65
N SER A 142 -4.02 6.86 -16.56
CA SER A 142 -5.22 7.60 -16.93
C SER A 142 -5.09 8.21 -18.33
N THR A 143 -6.07 7.93 -19.19
CA THR A 143 -6.23 8.66 -20.46
C THR A 143 -6.89 10.02 -20.26
N THR A 144 -7.47 10.27 -19.08
CA THR A 144 -8.20 11.49 -18.70
C THR A 144 -7.30 12.50 -17.98
N ALA A 145 -6.43 12.07 -17.08
CA ALA A 145 -5.55 12.94 -16.28
C ALA A 145 -4.24 13.30 -17.01
N ARG A 146 -4.36 13.79 -18.24
CA ARG A 146 -3.22 14.22 -19.08
C ARG A 146 -2.52 15.46 -18.54
#